data_AF-A0A2V4H483-F1
#
_entry.id   AF-A0A2V4H483-F1
#
_cell.length_a   1.000
_cell.length_b   1.000
_cell.length_c   1.000
_cell.angle_alpha   90.00
_cell.angle_beta   90.00
_cell.angle_gamma   90.00
#
_symmetry.space_group_name_H-M   'P 1'
#
loop_
_entity.id
_entity.type
_entity.pdbx_description
1 polymer ?
#
loop_
_entity_poly.entity_id
_entity_poly.type
_entity_poly.pdbx_seq_one_letter_code
_entity_poly.pdbx_strand_id
1 'polypeptide(L)'
;MGGLIIPRRGSYARSGNKFQFEIFSDKVPPVDHEEITESGKKKYLVWADQKLLRDLMEFYSINPGHEDHASAAIFKALDEKPAIPKIMGIVNATPDSFYPGSRVLGHSDLVFKMIDEKPDIIDIGAESTRPGSKGVDPSTELDRLIPIVKMVRDYSDIPISIDSRHPSVIDGLTKYEINYINDISGFTDRRMIEIAKDSGLNCIVMHMRGTPENMQSMTTYDDVIYEVSAFLADRTEALLKNDVSFDRIILDPGIGFAKDIKGNVEILRNIKSFNIGFPLLVGTSRKSFIGMITGQKVENRLAGTIGTSIYLAENRVSILRVHDVKENRDALTTYLVLAS
;
A
#
# COMPACT_ATOMS: atom_id res chain seq x y z
N MET A 1 3.12 -22.78 5.68
CA MET A 1 3.83 -21.49 5.52
C MET A 1 3.14 -20.48 6.42
N GLY A 2 3.39 -20.55 7.73
CA GLY A 2 2.77 -19.70 8.73
C GLY A 2 3.81 -18.71 9.24
N GLY A 3 3.50 -17.42 9.17
CA GLY A 3 4.49 -16.35 9.30
C GLY A 3 3.91 -14.96 9.45
N LEU A 4 2.61 -14.82 9.70
CA LEU A 4 1.95 -13.52 9.74
C LEU A 4 1.25 -13.39 11.09
N ILE A 5 1.42 -12.26 11.76
CA ILE A 5 0.54 -11.88 12.89
C ILE A 5 -0.82 -11.63 12.26
N ILE A 6 -1.66 -12.67 12.17
CA ILE A 6 -3.01 -12.58 11.59
C ILE A 6 -3.96 -12.20 12.73
N PRO A 7 -4.52 -10.98 12.73
CA PRO A 7 -5.58 -10.64 13.65
C PRO A 7 -6.84 -11.37 13.18
N ARG A 8 -7.26 -12.42 13.88
CA ARG A 8 -8.57 -13.03 13.64
C ARG A 8 -9.56 -12.46 14.65
N ARG A 9 -10.63 -11.84 14.15
CA ARG A 9 -11.79 -11.50 14.99
C ARG A 9 -12.50 -12.80 15.39
N GLY A 10 -12.06 -13.42 16.48
CA GLY A 10 -12.65 -14.62 17.04
C GLY A 10 -13.54 -14.30 18.22
N SER A 11 -14.83 -14.59 18.12
CA SER A 11 -15.71 -14.79 19.28
C SER A 11 -15.33 -16.11 19.96
N TYR A 12 -14.25 -16.13 20.73
CA TYR A 12 -13.92 -17.27 21.59
C TYR A 12 -13.63 -16.80 23.01
N ALA A 13 -14.41 -17.34 23.94
CA ALA A 13 -14.47 -16.96 25.33
C ALA A 13 -13.21 -17.39 26.09
N ARG A 14 -12.44 -16.38 26.52
CA ARG A 14 -11.84 -16.35 27.86
C ARG A 14 -11.89 -14.89 28.36
N SER A 15 -13.09 -14.46 28.76
CA SER A 15 -13.32 -13.27 29.59
C SER A 15 -12.58 -11.98 29.16
N GLY A 16 -13.14 -11.21 28.21
CA GLY A 16 -12.80 -9.79 28.00
C GLY A 16 -12.55 -9.35 26.55
N ASN A 17 -12.19 -8.06 26.37
CA ASN A 17 -11.87 -7.37 25.10
C ASN A 17 -10.50 -7.78 24.50
N LYS A 18 -10.08 -9.05 24.65
CA LYS A 18 -8.79 -9.54 24.14
C LYS A 18 -8.99 -10.29 22.82
N PHE A 19 -8.06 -10.08 21.90
CA PHE A 19 -7.99 -10.67 20.57
C PHE A 19 -6.95 -11.78 20.56
N GLN A 20 -7.16 -12.82 19.75
CA GLN A 20 -6.19 -13.90 19.55
C GLN A 20 -5.30 -13.60 18.34
N PHE A 21 -3.99 -13.77 18.51
CA PHE A 21 -2.98 -13.58 17.49
C PHE A 21 -2.12 -14.83 17.37
N GLU A 22 -1.72 -15.17 16.15
CA GLU A 22 -0.72 -16.20 15.90
C GLU A 22 0.63 -15.52 15.66
N ILE A 23 1.65 -15.88 16.44
CA ILE A 23 3.02 -15.42 16.26
C ILE A 23 3.86 -16.62 15.85
N PHE A 24 4.45 -16.56 14.66
CA PHE A 24 5.38 -17.57 14.19
C PHE A 24 6.80 -17.08 14.46
N SER A 25 7.49 -17.72 15.39
CA SER A 25 8.81 -17.33 15.84
C SER A 25 9.57 -18.53 16.35
N ASP A 26 10.89 -18.53 16.16
CA ASP A 26 11.78 -19.47 16.85
C ASP A 26 12.06 -19.05 18.31
N LYS A 27 11.71 -17.81 18.67
CA LYS A 27 11.85 -17.25 20.01
C LYS A 27 10.50 -17.06 20.67
N VAL A 28 10.48 -17.26 21.99
CA VAL A 28 9.27 -17.09 22.80
C VAL A 28 8.84 -15.60 22.82
N PRO A 29 7.55 -15.28 22.57
CA PRO A 29 7.05 -13.90 22.66
C PRO A 29 7.20 -13.34 24.08
N PRO A 30 7.44 -12.04 24.26
CA PRO A 30 7.58 -11.41 25.57
C PRO A 30 6.23 -11.16 26.28
N VAL A 31 5.24 -12.01 26.06
CA VAL A 31 3.84 -11.89 26.51
C VAL A 31 3.25 -13.25 26.81
N ASP A 32 2.15 -13.30 27.58
CA ASP A 32 1.42 -14.54 27.82
C ASP A 32 0.98 -15.19 26.50
N HIS A 33 1.29 -16.48 26.37
CA HIS A 33 1.07 -17.23 25.14
C HIS A 33 0.77 -18.72 25.41
N GLU A 34 0.21 -19.38 24.40
CA GLU A 34 0.15 -20.83 24.27
C GLU A 34 1.07 -21.27 23.12
N GLU A 35 2.08 -22.11 23.39
CA GLU A 35 2.94 -22.67 22.35
C GLU A 35 2.24 -23.84 21.66
N ILE A 36 2.17 -23.80 20.33
CA ILE A 36 1.65 -24.85 19.47
C ILE A 36 2.74 -25.25 18.48
N THR A 37 2.84 -26.55 18.19
CA THR A 37 3.69 -27.05 17.10
C THR A 37 2.81 -27.45 15.91
N GLU A 38 3.01 -26.82 14.76
CA GLU A 38 2.26 -27.12 13.53
C GLU A 38 3.24 -27.37 12.39
N SER A 39 3.15 -28.54 11.74
CA SER A 39 4.05 -28.95 10.66
C SER A 39 5.55 -28.83 11.01
N GLY A 40 5.92 -29.13 12.26
CA GLY A 40 7.31 -29.07 12.74
C GLY A 40 7.84 -27.67 13.05
N LYS A 41 7.00 -26.62 12.96
CA LYS A 41 7.35 -25.25 13.33
C LYS A 41 6.63 -24.82 14.61
N LYS A 42 7.31 -24.03 15.44
CA LYS A 42 6.72 -23.39 16.62
C LYS A 42 5.82 -22.23 16.19
N LYS A 43 4.64 -22.15 16.79
CA LYS A 43 3.76 -20.99 16.73
C LYS A 43 3.26 -20.69 18.14
N TYR A 44 2.95 -19.43 18.40
CA TYR A 44 2.48 -18.95 19.69
C TYR A 44 1.13 -18.29 19.52
N LEU A 45 0.12 -18.75 20.27
CA LEU A 45 -1.14 -18.04 20.39
C LEU A 45 -1.03 -17.01 21.50
N VAL A 46 -1.26 -15.74 21.18
CA VAL A 46 -1.24 -14.64 22.15
C VAL A 46 -2.64 -14.06 22.26
N TRP A 47 -3.09 -13.77 23.48
CA TRP A 47 -4.33 -13.04 23.73
C TRP A 47 -4.02 -11.62 24.19
N ALA A 48 -4.17 -10.65 23.30
CA ALA A 48 -3.81 -9.26 23.55
C ALA A 48 -5.02 -8.34 23.38
N ASP A 49 -5.13 -7.30 24.21
CA ASP A 49 -6.01 -6.18 23.92
C ASP A 49 -5.39 -5.28 22.82
N GLN A 50 -6.11 -4.23 22.41
CA GLN A 50 -5.63 -3.31 21.36
C GLN A 50 -4.28 -2.68 21.71
N LYS A 51 -4.05 -2.35 22.98
CA LYS A 51 -2.80 -1.73 23.41
C LYS A 51 -1.66 -2.73 23.30
N LEU A 52 -1.82 -3.93 23.86
CA LEU A 52 -0.80 -4.96 23.82
C LEU A 52 -0.52 -5.42 22.39
N LEU A 53 -1.51 -5.42 21.50
CA LEU A 53 -1.27 -5.66 20.08
C LEU A 53 -0.36 -4.59 19.49
N ARG A 54 -0.66 -3.30 19.69
CA ARG A 54 0.17 -2.20 19.18
C ARG A 54 1.61 -2.31 19.72
N ASP A 55 1.75 -2.57 21.02
CA ASP A 55 3.04 -2.76 21.67
C ASP A 55 3.79 -3.96 21.06
N LEU A 56 3.11 -5.06 20.73
CA LEU A 56 3.71 -6.23 20.07
C LEU A 56 4.13 -5.93 18.63
N MET A 57 3.27 -5.29 17.84
CA MET A 57 3.60 -4.90 16.46
C MET A 57 4.80 -3.96 16.43
N GLU A 58 4.84 -2.99 17.35
CA GLU A 58 6.01 -2.13 17.54
C GLU A 58 7.23 -2.95 17.96
N PHE A 59 7.13 -3.82 18.97
CA PHE A 59 8.22 -4.66 19.45
C PHE A 59 8.88 -5.47 18.34
N TYR A 60 8.10 -6.18 17.50
CA TYR A 60 8.66 -6.94 16.38
C TYR A 60 9.25 -6.02 15.30
N SER A 61 8.75 -4.79 15.16
CA SER A 61 9.34 -3.82 14.22
C SER A 61 10.73 -3.31 14.61
N ILE A 62 11.10 -3.41 15.90
CA ILE A 62 12.38 -2.92 16.44
C ILE A 62 13.30 -4.04 16.96
N ASN A 63 12.83 -5.29 17.07
CA ASN A 63 13.60 -6.43 17.61
C ASN A 63 13.73 -7.57 16.59
N PRO A 64 14.52 -7.37 15.52
CA PRO A 64 14.76 -8.36 14.45
C PRO A 64 15.20 -9.72 14.99
N GLY A 65 14.72 -10.81 14.38
CA GLY A 65 15.09 -12.18 14.73
C GLY A 65 14.25 -12.78 15.85
N HIS A 66 13.13 -12.15 16.21
CA HIS A 66 12.01 -12.80 16.88
C HIS A 66 10.92 -13.22 15.88
N GLU A 67 11.24 -13.32 14.59
CA GLU A 67 10.27 -13.57 13.53
C GLU A 67 10.68 -14.79 12.68
N ASP A 68 9.76 -15.31 11.87
CA ASP A 68 10.05 -16.41 10.94
C ASP A 68 10.99 -15.96 9.80
N HIS A 69 11.44 -16.90 8.95
CA HIS A 69 12.38 -16.56 7.86
C HIS A 69 11.89 -15.47 6.89
N ALA A 70 10.58 -15.39 6.63
CA ALA A 70 10.02 -14.35 5.75
C ALA A 70 10.10 -12.99 6.46
N SER A 71 9.58 -12.92 7.67
CA SER A 71 9.62 -11.73 8.50
C SER A 71 11.06 -11.28 8.76
N ALA A 72 11.98 -12.19 9.09
CA ALA A 72 13.40 -11.89 9.31
C ALA A 72 14.10 -11.37 8.05
N ALA A 73 13.74 -11.85 6.86
CA ALA A 73 14.26 -11.31 5.60
C ALA A 73 13.78 -9.87 5.36
N ILE A 74 12.53 -9.56 5.70
CA ILE A 74 12.02 -8.19 5.64
C ILE A 74 12.62 -7.31 6.75
N PHE A 75 12.71 -7.76 8.00
CA PHE A 75 13.31 -6.98 9.08
C PHE A 75 14.78 -6.69 8.81
N LYS A 76 15.53 -7.63 8.24
CA LYS A 76 16.89 -7.37 7.75
C LYS A 76 16.92 -6.28 6.67
N ALA A 77 15.98 -6.30 5.73
CA ALA A 77 15.85 -5.25 4.71
C ALA A 77 15.42 -3.88 5.29
N LEU A 78 14.77 -3.87 6.45
CA LEU A 78 14.35 -2.67 7.20
C LEU A 78 15.40 -2.16 8.21
N ASP A 79 16.33 -3.02 8.62
CA ASP A 79 17.44 -2.72 9.54
C ASP A 79 18.63 -2.07 8.86
N GLU A 80 18.79 -2.28 7.55
CA GLU A 80 19.69 -1.47 6.75
C GLU A 80 19.20 0.00 6.82
N LYS A 81 20.12 0.95 7.07
CA LYS A 81 19.85 2.40 7.28
C LYS A 81 18.69 2.92 6.43
N PRO A 82 17.90 3.94 6.87
CA PRO A 82 16.79 4.47 6.08
C PRO A 82 17.24 4.76 4.65
N ALA A 83 16.87 3.86 3.73
CA ALA A 83 17.11 4.02 2.32
C ALA A 83 16.11 5.05 1.81
N ILE A 84 16.50 5.81 0.79
CA ILE A 84 15.57 6.74 0.13
C ILE A 84 14.34 5.92 -0.31
N PRO A 85 13.12 6.25 0.17
CA PRO A 85 11.93 5.56 -0.31
C PRO A 85 11.87 5.68 -1.82
N LYS A 86 11.47 4.59 -2.50
CA LYS A 86 11.21 4.66 -3.94
C LYS A 86 10.11 5.66 -4.19
N ILE A 87 10.26 6.47 -5.23
CA ILE A 87 9.23 7.44 -5.63
C ILE A 87 8.40 6.83 -6.74
N MET A 88 7.12 6.62 -6.46
CA MET A 88 6.13 6.18 -7.42
C MET A 88 5.37 7.41 -7.95
N GLY A 89 5.56 7.74 -9.23
CA GLY A 89 4.91 8.86 -9.90
C GLY A 89 3.52 8.51 -10.42
N ILE A 90 2.53 9.38 -10.20
CA ILE A 90 1.12 9.14 -10.58
C ILE A 90 0.81 9.70 -11.97
N VAL A 91 0.28 8.85 -12.86
CA VAL A 91 -0.28 9.23 -14.16
C VAL A 91 -1.76 8.86 -14.21
N ASN A 92 -2.64 9.86 -14.17
CA ASN A 92 -4.09 9.64 -14.26
C ASN A 92 -4.58 9.83 -15.71
N ALA A 93 -5.14 8.77 -16.29
CA ALA A 93 -5.73 8.73 -17.63
C ALA A 93 -7.25 9.02 -17.60
N THR A 94 -7.71 10.05 -16.87
CA THR A 94 -9.15 10.33 -16.63
C THR A 94 -9.66 11.59 -17.34
N PRO A 95 -10.82 11.55 -18.04
CA PRO A 95 -11.34 12.61 -18.91
C PRO A 95 -11.31 14.05 -18.37
N ASP A 96 -11.36 14.26 -17.06
CA ASP A 96 -11.36 15.60 -16.45
C ASP A 96 -10.02 16.34 -16.57
N SER A 97 -8.98 15.69 -17.09
CA SER A 97 -7.71 16.32 -17.51
C SER A 97 -7.68 16.63 -19.02
N PHE A 98 -8.82 16.53 -19.72
CA PHE A 98 -8.87 16.41 -21.18
C PHE A 98 -9.53 17.63 -21.81
N TYR A 99 -8.83 18.27 -22.75
CA TYR A 99 -9.45 19.16 -23.73
C TYR A 99 -10.05 18.33 -24.88
N PRO A 100 -11.23 18.69 -25.45
CA PRO A 100 -11.98 17.83 -26.38
C PRO A 100 -11.38 17.64 -27.78
N GLY A 101 -10.16 18.13 -28.05
CA GLY A 101 -9.62 18.29 -29.40
C GLY A 101 -8.54 17.29 -29.85
N SER A 102 -7.91 16.53 -28.94
CA SER A 102 -6.81 15.62 -29.30
C SER A 102 -6.69 14.44 -28.35
N ARG A 103 -7.33 13.31 -28.66
CA ARG A 103 -7.32 12.11 -27.82
C ARG A 103 -5.94 11.43 -27.65
N VAL A 104 -4.89 11.95 -28.28
CA VAL A 104 -3.51 11.41 -28.20
C VAL A 104 -2.51 12.47 -27.71
N LEU A 105 -2.58 13.71 -28.20
CA LEU A 105 -1.61 14.77 -27.85
C LEU A 105 -1.76 15.30 -26.42
N GLY A 106 -2.94 15.19 -25.79
CA GLY A 106 -3.11 15.63 -24.40
C GLY A 106 -2.51 14.66 -23.38
N HIS A 107 -2.33 13.39 -23.76
CA HIS A 107 -1.78 12.35 -22.88
C HIS A 107 -0.26 12.30 -22.95
N SER A 108 0.32 12.62 -24.10
CA SER A 108 1.76 12.57 -24.30
C SER A 108 2.51 13.51 -23.38
N ASP A 109 2.06 14.74 -23.21
CA ASP A 109 2.85 15.74 -22.46
C ASP A 109 2.95 15.40 -20.98
N LEU A 110 1.86 14.95 -20.35
CA LEU A 110 1.88 14.53 -18.95
C LEU A 110 2.75 13.28 -18.75
N VAL A 111 2.65 12.33 -19.67
CA VAL A 111 3.43 11.07 -19.62
C VAL A 111 4.91 11.36 -19.84
N PHE A 112 5.27 12.16 -20.86
CA PHE A 112 6.64 12.57 -21.11
C PHE A 112 7.22 13.38 -19.96
N LYS A 113 6.44 14.28 -19.36
CA LYS A 113 6.86 15.00 -18.16
C LYS A 113 7.16 14.01 -17.02
N MET A 114 6.28 13.05 -16.77
CA MET A 114 6.49 12.04 -15.73
C MET A 114 7.74 11.18 -16.02
N ILE A 115 7.96 10.78 -17.27
CA ILE A 115 9.18 10.05 -17.68
C ILE A 115 10.43 10.89 -17.45
N ASP A 116 10.41 12.18 -17.79
CA ASP A 116 11.54 13.11 -17.60
C ASP A 116 11.84 13.36 -16.12
N GLU A 117 10.82 13.34 -15.26
CA GLU A 117 10.97 13.39 -13.80
C GLU A 117 11.62 12.12 -13.21
N LYS A 118 11.75 11.04 -13.99
CA LYS A 118 12.44 9.77 -13.65
C LYS A 118 12.04 9.23 -12.27
N PRO A 119 10.75 8.94 -12.03
CA PRO A 119 10.35 8.19 -10.84
C PRO A 119 10.95 6.78 -10.86
N ASP A 120 11.00 6.14 -9.70
CA ASP A 120 11.44 4.76 -9.57
C ASP A 120 10.37 3.77 -10.08
N ILE A 121 9.10 4.19 -10.05
CA ILE A 121 7.94 3.44 -10.57
C ILE A 121 6.94 4.47 -11.16
N ILE A 122 6.29 4.16 -12.28
CA ILE A 122 5.15 4.95 -12.80
C ILE A 122 3.87 4.16 -12.52
N ASP A 123 2.92 4.78 -11.83
CA ASP A 123 1.60 4.21 -11.55
C ASP A 123 0.53 4.86 -12.42
N ILE A 124 -0.11 4.05 -13.25
CA ILE A 124 -1.04 4.49 -14.28
C ILE A 124 -2.45 4.01 -13.92
N GLY A 125 -3.38 4.95 -13.74
CA GLY A 125 -4.79 4.65 -13.46
C GLY A 125 -5.72 5.35 -14.45
N ALA A 126 -6.76 4.66 -14.93
CA ALA A 126 -7.75 5.23 -15.86
C ALA A 126 -9.15 5.40 -15.27
N GLU A 127 -9.36 4.92 -14.05
CA GLU A 127 -10.55 5.16 -13.22
C GLU A 127 -10.23 6.24 -12.18
N SER A 128 -11.11 7.23 -12.03
CA SER A 128 -10.97 8.18 -10.92
C SER A 128 -11.33 7.44 -9.64
N THR A 129 -10.42 7.43 -8.67
CA THR A 129 -10.66 6.86 -7.34
C THR A 129 -10.95 7.93 -6.30
N ARG A 130 -11.26 9.16 -6.76
CA ARG A 130 -11.65 10.29 -5.90
C ARG A 130 -13.00 9.98 -5.23
N PRO A 131 -13.22 10.45 -3.98
CA PRO A 131 -14.51 10.28 -3.31
C PRO A 131 -15.71 10.68 -4.18
N GLY A 132 -16.67 9.76 -4.33
CA GLY A 132 -17.92 9.98 -5.08
C GLY A 132 -17.78 9.81 -6.60
N SER A 133 -16.62 9.39 -7.11
CA SER A 133 -16.48 9.06 -8.53
C SER A 133 -17.30 7.82 -8.89
N LYS A 134 -17.88 7.84 -10.10
CA LYS A 134 -18.48 6.65 -10.70
C LYS A 134 -17.41 5.80 -11.35
N GLY A 135 -17.61 4.49 -11.28
CA GLY A 135 -16.72 3.56 -11.97
C GLY A 135 -16.78 3.71 -13.49
N VAL A 136 -15.70 3.29 -14.13
CA VAL A 136 -15.58 3.22 -15.59
C VAL A 136 -15.76 1.76 -16.01
N ASP A 137 -16.37 1.53 -17.17
CA ASP A 137 -16.47 0.18 -17.73
C ASP A 137 -15.05 -0.39 -18.00
N PRO A 138 -14.78 -1.66 -17.64
CA PRO A 138 -13.45 -2.25 -17.81
C PRO A 138 -12.88 -2.16 -19.23
N SER A 139 -13.71 -2.24 -20.27
CA SER A 139 -13.23 -2.09 -21.66
C SER A 139 -12.74 -0.67 -21.94
N THR A 140 -13.48 0.33 -21.44
CA THR A 140 -13.10 1.75 -21.57
C THR A 140 -11.84 2.07 -20.75
N GLU A 141 -11.70 1.48 -19.57
CA GLU A 141 -10.50 1.60 -18.75
C GLU A 141 -9.28 1.03 -19.49
N LEU A 142 -9.40 -0.18 -20.06
CA LEU A 142 -8.35 -0.83 -20.83
C LEU A 142 -7.96 -0.01 -22.07
N ASP A 143 -8.93 0.51 -22.83
CA ASP A 143 -8.71 1.36 -24.01
C ASP A 143 -7.93 2.65 -23.67
N ARG A 144 -8.08 3.18 -22.45
CA ARG A 144 -7.33 4.35 -21.96
C ARG A 144 -5.92 3.99 -21.51
N LEU A 145 -5.75 2.83 -20.88
CA LEU A 145 -4.46 2.40 -20.34
C LEU A 145 -3.49 1.96 -21.43
N ILE A 146 -3.94 1.19 -22.43
CA ILE A 146 -3.05 0.60 -23.45
C ILE A 146 -2.16 1.65 -24.15
N PRO A 147 -2.67 2.79 -24.66
CA PRO A 147 -1.83 3.78 -25.33
C PRO A 147 -0.75 4.37 -24.41
N ILE A 148 -1.07 4.57 -23.14
CA ILE A 148 -0.16 5.17 -22.15
C ILE A 148 0.90 4.16 -21.73
N VAL A 149 0.53 2.91 -21.47
CA VAL A 149 1.48 1.83 -21.14
C VAL A 149 2.48 1.65 -22.28
N LYS A 150 1.99 1.59 -23.54
CA LYS A 150 2.87 1.52 -24.72
C LYS A 150 3.80 2.73 -24.81
N MET A 151 3.28 3.93 -24.62
CA MET A 151 4.11 5.14 -24.63
C MET A 151 5.18 5.14 -23.55
N VAL A 152 4.88 4.70 -22.32
CA VAL A 152 5.90 4.61 -21.27
C VAL A 152 6.96 3.58 -21.64
N ARG A 153 6.58 2.45 -22.22
CA ARG A 153 7.51 1.39 -22.68
C ARG A 153 8.37 1.80 -23.86
N ASP A 154 7.79 2.49 -24.84
CA ASP A 154 8.52 2.95 -26.04
C ASP A 154 9.61 3.98 -25.72
N TYR A 155 9.47 4.71 -24.60
CA TYR A 155 10.35 5.83 -24.25
C TYR A 155 11.12 5.64 -22.92
N SER A 156 10.87 4.58 -22.15
CA SER A 156 11.54 4.32 -20.88
C SER A 156 11.46 2.89 -20.38
N ASP A 157 12.46 2.47 -19.61
CA ASP A 157 12.49 1.19 -18.90
C ASP A 157 11.93 1.31 -17.46
N ILE A 158 11.27 2.42 -17.11
CA ILE A 158 10.77 2.65 -15.75
C ILE A 158 9.69 1.60 -15.44
N PRO A 159 9.74 0.90 -14.29
CA PRO A 159 8.71 -0.06 -13.93
C PRO A 159 7.30 0.55 -13.92
N ILE A 160 6.33 -0.17 -14.50
CA ILE A 160 4.94 0.27 -14.61
C ILE A 160 4.08 -0.47 -13.61
N SER A 161 3.32 0.30 -12.83
CA SER A 161 2.23 -0.13 -11.98
C SER A 161 0.90 0.23 -12.63
N ILE A 162 -0.07 -0.67 -12.59
CA ILE A 162 -1.44 -0.42 -13.05
C ILE A 162 -2.38 -0.31 -11.85
N ASP A 163 -2.95 0.87 -11.65
CA ASP A 163 -3.98 1.17 -10.64
C ASP A 163 -5.35 0.77 -11.20
N SER A 164 -5.74 -0.48 -10.94
CA SER A 164 -7.04 -1.02 -11.35
C SER A 164 -7.52 -2.12 -10.40
N ARG A 165 -8.83 -2.12 -10.15
CA ARG A 165 -9.54 -3.15 -9.39
C ARG A 165 -10.24 -4.18 -10.28
N HIS A 166 -10.14 -4.07 -11.60
CA HIS A 166 -10.82 -4.93 -12.55
C HIS A 166 -9.87 -6.03 -13.07
N PRO A 167 -10.13 -7.32 -12.77
CA PRO A 167 -9.26 -8.39 -13.22
C PRO A 167 -9.08 -8.44 -14.75
N SER A 168 -10.13 -8.14 -15.52
CA SER A 168 -10.07 -8.13 -16.99
C SER A 168 -9.14 -7.03 -17.54
N VAL A 169 -8.98 -5.92 -16.83
CA VAL A 169 -8.06 -4.83 -17.21
C VAL A 169 -6.62 -5.27 -16.99
N ILE A 170 -6.31 -5.82 -15.81
CA ILE A 170 -4.97 -6.31 -15.49
C ILE A 170 -4.59 -7.45 -16.43
N ASP A 171 -5.47 -8.44 -16.61
CA ASP A 171 -5.27 -9.59 -17.51
C ASP A 171 -4.96 -9.12 -18.94
N GLY A 172 -5.74 -8.16 -19.45
CA GLY A 172 -5.53 -7.55 -20.77
C GLY A 172 -4.21 -6.78 -20.91
N LEU A 173 -3.61 -6.35 -19.79
CA LEU A 173 -2.37 -5.58 -19.76
C LEU A 173 -1.10 -6.41 -19.49
N THR A 174 -1.24 -7.66 -19.04
CA THR A 174 -0.09 -8.56 -18.75
C THR A 174 0.90 -8.70 -19.92
N LYS A 175 0.41 -8.59 -21.15
CA LYS A 175 1.22 -8.68 -22.38
C LYS A 175 2.03 -7.41 -22.73
N TYR A 176 1.94 -6.34 -21.94
CA TYR A 176 2.63 -5.07 -22.21
C TYR A 176 3.73 -4.76 -21.19
N GLU A 177 4.38 -5.79 -20.63
CA GLU A 177 5.56 -5.64 -19.76
C GLU A 177 5.32 -4.69 -18.55
N ILE A 178 4.12 -4.80 -17.97
CA ILE A 178 3.81 -4.18 -16.68
C ILE A 178 4.54 -4.93 -15.55
N ASN A 179 4.72 -4.30 -14.38
CA ASN A 179 5.53 -4.84 -13.29
C ASN A 179 4.76 -4.95 -11.95
N TYR A 180 3.72 -4.14 -11.77
CA TYR A 180 2.90 -4.13 -10.56
C TYR A 180 1.41 -4.14 -10.88
N ILE A 181 0.65 -4.84 -10.04
CA ILE A 181 -0.78 -4.71 -9.88
C ILE A 181 -1.01 -3.85 -8.63
N ASN A 182 -1.58 -2.66 -8.81
CA ASN A 182 -2.03 -1.80 -7.72
C ASN A 182 -3.55 -1.94 -7.56
N ASP A 183 -3.95 -2.92 -6.74
CA ASP A 183 -5.36 -3.22 -6.52
C ASP A 183 -5.85 -2.52 -5.24
N ILE A 184 -6.54 -1.39 -5.45
CA ILE A 184 -7.14 -0.60 -4.38
C ILE A 184 -8.23 -1.35 -3.60
N SER A 185 -8.74 -2.47 -4.11
CA SER A 185 -9.69 -3.34 -3.42
C SER A 185 -9.03 -4.41 -2.54
N GLY A 186 -7.69 -4.51 -2.57
CA GLY A 186 -6.92 -5.44 -1.74
C GLY A 186 -7.01 -6.90 -2.18
N PHE A 187 -7.09 -7.17 -3.49
CA PHE A 187 -7.14 -8.52 -4.05
C PHE A 187 -8.33 -9.33 -3.57
N THR A 188 -9.46 -8.68 -3.22
CA THR A 188 -10.65 -9.39 -2.72
C THR A 188 -11.31 -10.26 -3.79
N ASP A 189 -11.10 -9.94 -5.07
CA ASP A 189 -11.49 -10.77 -6.20
C ASP A 189 -10.50 -11.95 -6.39
N ARG A 190 -11.03 -13.18 -6.36
CA ARG A 190 -10.26 -14.41 -6.59
C ARG A 190 -9.54 -14.39 -7.93
N ARG A 191 -10.15 -13.82 -8.98
CA ARG A 191 -9.53 -13.75 -10.30
C ARG A 191 -8.28 -12.85 -10.29
N MET A 192 -8.26 -11.80 -9.46
CA MET A 192 -7.08 -10.95 -9.29
C MET A 192 -5.92 -11.72 -8.65
N ILE A 193 -6.20 -12.60 -7.68
CA ILE A 193 -5.20 -13.48 -7.06
C ILE A 193 -4.63 -14.47 -8.09
N GLU A 194 -5.48 -15.07 -8.93
CA GLU A 194 -5.05 -15.97 -10.00
C GLU A 194 -4.12 -15.25 -10.99
N ILE A 195 -4.49 -14.04 -11.41
CA ILE A 195 -3.64 -13.21 -12.28
C ILE A 195 -2.31 -12.89 -11.60
N ALA A 196 -2.30 -12.50 -10.33
CA ALA A 196 -1.08 -12.24 -9.58
C ALA A 196 -0.15 -13.46 -9.50
N LYS A 197 -0.71 -14.66 -9.32
CA LYS A 197 0.05 -15.91 -9.35
C LYS A 197 0.67 -16.13 -10.73
N ASP A 198 -0.15 -16.14 -11.77
CA ASP A 198 0.24 -16.58 -13.11
C ASP A 198 1.17 -15.59 -13.82
N SER A 199 0.98 -14.29 -13.58
CA SER A 199 1.74 -13.23 -14.25
C SER A 199 3.11 -12.93 -13.64
N GLY A 200 3.37 -13.37 -12.41
CA GLY A 200 4.61 -13.02 -11.71
C GLY A 200 4.71 -11.55 -11.27
N LEU A 201 3.65 -10.74 -11.44
CA LEU A 201 3.65 -9.32 -11.10
C LEU A 201 3.76 -9.08 -9.59
N ASN A 202 4.31 -7.93 -9.21
CA ASN A 202 4.28 -7.44 -7.83
C ASN A 202 2.87 -6.98 -7.47
N CYS A 203 2.46 -7.16 -6.22
CA CYS A 203 1.10 -6.95 -5.73
C CYS A 203 1.08 -5.87 -4.65
N ILE A 204 0.47 -4.73 -4.94
CA ILE A 204 0.22 -3.68 -3.95
C ILE A 204 -1.19 -3.90 -3.40
N VAL A 205 -1.25 -4.36 -2.15
CA VAL A 205 -2.49 -4.69 -1.43
C VAL A 205 -2.91 -3.47 -0.63
N MET A 206 -3.95 -2.77 -1.08
CA MET A 206 -4.46 -1.60 -0.37
C MET A 206 -5.70 -1.93 0.48
N HIS A 207 -5.82 -1.30 1.65
CA HIS A 207 -7.06 -1.33 2.42
C HIS A 207 -8.04 -0.20 2.01
N MET A 208 -9.25 -0.61 1.62
CA MET A 208 -10.41 0.26 1.39
C MET A 208 -11.69 -0.44 1.87
N ARG A 209 -12.66 0.32 2.37
CA ARG A 209 -14.05 -0.15 2.58
C ARG A 209 -14.96 0.40 1.50
N GLY A 210 -15.86 -0.44 1.01
CA GLY A 210 -16.79 -0.07 -0.06
C GLY A 210 -16.07 0.18 -1.39
N THR A 211 -16.53 1.16 -2.14
CA THR A 211 -15.99 1.57 -3.44
C THR A 211 -15.69 3.07 -3.42
N PRO A 212 -14.93 3.63 -4.38
CA PRO A 212 -14.71 5.08 -4.46
C PRO A 212 -16.00 5.91 -4.41
N GLU A 213 -17.11 5.37 -4.93
CA GLU A 213 -18.45 5.98 -4.92
C GLU A 213 -19.01 6.14 -3.49
N ASN A 214 -18.88 5.13 -2.63
CA ASN A 214 -19.55 5.11 -1.32
C ASN A 214 -18.61 5.07 -0.10
N MET A 215 -17.30 4.95 -0.30
CA MET A 215 -16.32 4.74 0.79
C MET A 215 -16.38 5.80 1.90
N GLN A 216 -16.78 7.03 1.59
CA GLN A 216 -16.85 8.12 2.57
C GLN A 216 -18.03 7.99 3.56
N SER A 217 -19.02 7.14 3.28
CA SER A 217 -20.03 6.80 4.28
C SER A 217 -19.59 5.68 5.22
N MET A 218 -18.43 5.05 4.94
CA MET A 218 -17.90 3.87 5.65
C MET A 218 -16.64 4.20 6.46
N THR A 219 -16.53 5.43 6.97
CA THR A 219 -15.34 5.93 7.67
C THR A 219 -15.27 5.60 9.16
N THR A 220 -16.31 4.96 9.71
CA THR A 220 -16.36 4.60 11.14
C THR A 220 -15.57 3.31 11.39
N TYR A 221 -14.63 3.37 12.33
CA TYR A 221 -13.85 2.23 12.82
C TYR A 221 -13.99 2.18 14.35
N ASP A 222 -13.98 0.98 14.90
CA ASP A 222 -13.84 0.78 16.35
C ASP A 222 -12.36 1.00 16.74
N ASP A 223 -11.44 0.45 15.94
CA ASP A 223 -10.00 0.72 16.00
C ASP A 223 -9.42 0.63 14.59
N VAL A 224 -9.11 1.80 14.01
CA VAL A 224 -8.62 1.88 12.63
C VAL A 224 -7.29 1.17 12.43
N ILE A 225 -6.41 1.14 13.44
CA ILE A 225 -5.11 0.49 13.33
C ILE A 225 -5.29 -1.03 13.32
N TYR A 226 -6.08 -1.55 14.25
CA TYR A 226 -6.40 -2.98 14.29
C TYR A 226 -7.09 -3.44 13.01
N GLU A 227 -8.16 -2.75 12.59
CA GLU A 227 -9.02 -3.20 11.50
C GLU A 227 -8.31 -3.14 10.14
N VAL A 228 -7.51 -2.09 9.89
CA VAL A 228 -6.69 -1.98 8.68
C VAL A 228 -5.61 -3.07 8.66
N SER A 229 -4.90 -3.28 9.79
CA SER A 229 -3.86 -4.31 9.89
C SER A 229 -4.43 -5.71 9.70
N ALA A 230 -5.61 -5.98 10.27
CA ALA A 230 -6.32 -7.24 10.14
C ALA A 230 -6.70 -7.54 8.68
N PHE A 231 -7.22 -6.53 7.98
CA PHE A 231 -7.53 -6.66 6.57
C PHE A 231 -6.28 -6.96 5.75
N LEU A 232 -5.22 -6.16 5.89
CA LEU A 232 -3.98 -6.36 5.13
C LEU A 232 -3.36 -7.73 5.40
N ALA A 233 -3.42 -8.19 6.65
CA ALA A 233 -2.96 -9.51 7.02
C ALA A 233 -3.77 -10.64 6.35
N ASP A 234 -5.10 -10.57 6.40
CA ASP A 234 -5.98 -11.55 5.73
C ASP A 234 -5.73 -11.62 4.23
N ARG A 235 -5.62 -10.45 3.57
CA ARG A 235 -5.37 -10.39 2.12
C ARG A 235 -3.99 -10.94 1.74
N THR A 236 -2.99 -10.67 2.56
CA THR A 236 -1.64 -11.22 2.38
C THR A 236 -1.65 -12.75 2.55
N GLU A 237 -2.33 -13.27 3.59
CA GLU A 237 -2.48 -14.72 3.78
C GLU A 237 -3.17 -15.38 2.58
N ALA A 238 -4.19 -14.72 2.01
CA ALA A 238 -4.88 -15.20 0.81
C ALA A 238 -3.96 -15.28 -0.41
N LEU A 239 -3.11 -14.27 -0.65
CA LEU A 239 -2.13 -14.28 -1.75
C LEU A 239 -1.09 -15.40 -1.55
N LEU A 240 -0.50 -15.50 -0.36
CA LEU A 240 0.51 -16.51 -0.04
C LEU A 240 -0.03 -17.94 -0.18
N LYS A 241 -1.27 -18.20 0.28
CA LYS A 241 -1.93 -19.51 0.13
C LYS A 241 -2.21 -19.91 -1.33
N ASN A 242 -2.21 -18.94 -2.24
CA ASN A 242 -2.36 -19.15 -3.67
C ASN A 242 -1.01 -19.04 -4.42
N ASP A 243 0.10 -19.30 -3.73
CA ASP A 243 1.46 -19.34 -4.30
C ASP A 243 1.97 -18.02 -4.88
N VAL A 244 1.40 -16.89 -4.47
CA VAL A 244 2.04 -15.58 -4.73
C VAL A 244 3.24 -15.47 -3.79
N SER A 245 4.40 -15.18 -4.36
CA SER A 245 5.65 -15.13 -3.60
C SER A 245 5.67 -13.95 -2.64
N PHE A 246 6.21 -14.15 -1.44
CA PHE A 246 6.20 -13.16 -0.36
C PHE A 246 6.93 -11.86 -0.74
N ASP A 247 8.03 -11.98 -1.49
CA ASP A 247 8.87 -10.87 -1.96
C ASP A 247 8.20 -9.98 -3.02
N ARG A 248 7.02 -10.38 -3.50
CA ARG A 248 6.20 -9.63 -4.46
C ARG A 248 5.10 -8.80 -3.81
N ILE A 249 4.89 -8.91 -2.50
CA ILE A 249 3.75 -8.26 -1.81
C ILE A 249 4.19 -6.95 -1.16
N ILE A 250 3.40 -5.90 -1.38
CA ILE A 250 3.57 -4.55 -0.83
C ILE A 250 2.23 -4.15 -0.19
N LEU A 251 2.25 -3.49 0.96
CA LEU A 251 1.03 -3.10 1.68
C LEU A 251 0.80 -1.59 1.62
N ASP A 252 -0.46 -1.18 1.44
CA ASP A 252 -0.90 0.22 1.54
C ASP A 252 -2.09 0.33 2.51
N PRO A 253 -1.98 1.09 3.63
CA PRO A 253 -3.09 1.27 4.57
C PRO A 253 -4.25 2.09 4.00
N GLY A 254 -4.11 2.66 2.80
CA GLY A 254 -5.13 3.34 2.03
C GLY A 254 -5.53 4.68 2.62
N ILE A 255 -4.56 5.59 2.82
CA ILE A 255 -4.84 6.96 3.31
C ILE A 255 -5.90 7.62 2.44
N GLY A 256 -6.91 8.27 3.02
CA GLY A 256 -7.98 8.95 2.29
C GLY A 256 -9.07 8.03 1.72
N PHE A 257 -8.93 6.71 1.83
CA PHE A 257 -9.91 5.74 1.35
C PHE A 257 -10.72 5.16 2.50
N ALA A 258 -12.01 5.52 2.58
CA ALA A 258 -12.88 5.13 3.70
C ALA A 258 -12.33 5.48 5.08
N LYS A 259 -11.60 6.59 5.24
CA LYS A 259 -11.11 7.10 6.53
C LYS A 259 -11.41 8.59 6.65
N ASP A 260 -11.90 9.01 7.81
CA ASP A 260 -12.03 10.43 8.13
C ASP A 260 -10.65 11.04 8.46
N ILE A 261 -10.62 12.34 8.79
CA ILE A 261 -9.37 13.03 9.10
C ILE A 261 -8.66 12.37 10.29
N LYS A 262 -9.41 12.04 11.35
CA LYS A 262 -8.85 11.47 12.58
C LYS A 262 -8.23 10.11 12.29
N GLY A 263 -8.92 9.24 11.57
CA GLY A 263 -8.42 7.94 11.16
C GLY A 263 -7.19 8.04 10.25
N ASN A 264 -7.16 8.97 9.30
CA ASN A 264 -5.97 9.20 8.48
C ASN A 264 -4.76 9.64 9.31
N VAL A 265 -4.96 10.59 10.23
CA VAL A 265 -3.89 11.06 11.13
C VAL A 265 -3.45 9.95 12.08
N GLU A 266 -4.37 9.12 12.58
CA GLU A 266 -4.04 7.99 13.45
C GLU A 266 -3.20 6.94 12.70
N ILE A 267 -3.58 6.56 11.48
CA ILE A 267 -2.79 5.67 10.63
C ILE A 267 -1.39 6.24 10.40
N LEU A 268 -1.28 7.52 10.02
CA LEU A 268 0.03 8.14 9.75
C LEU A 268 0.91 8.15 11.01
N ARG A 269 0.35 8.49 12.19
CA ARG A 269 1.08 8.47 13.46
C ARG A 269 1.58 7.08 13.86
N ASN A 270 0.86 6.04 13.45
CA ASN A 270 1.19 4.64 13.75
C ASN A 270 1.64 3.89 12.48
N ILE A 271 2.22 4.58 11.49
CA ILE A 271 2.48 3.98 10.18
C ILE A 271 3.41 2.75 10.27
N LYS A 272 4.33 2.75 11.24
CA LYS A 272 5.23 1.63 11.52
C LYS A 272 4.50 0.35 11.92
N SER A 273 3.31 0.46 12.53
CA SER A 273 2.51 -0.71 12.89
C SER A 273 2.06 -1.50 11.66
N PHE A 274 1.96 -0.88 10.48
CA PHE A 274 1.58 -1.59 9.26
C PHE A 274 2.73 -2.34 8.61
N ASN A 275 3.96 -2.20 9.12
CA ASN A 275 5.14 -2.87 8.62
C ASN A 275 5.19 -4.32 9.13
N ILE A 276 4.17 -5.10 8.79
CA ILE A 276 3.95 -6.49 9.22
C ILE A 276 4.80 -7.48 8.41
N GLY A 277 6.09 -7.16 8.23
CA GLY A 277 7.00 -7.96 7.41
C GLY A 277 6.77 -7.78 5.91
N PHE A 278 6.28 -6.63 5.44
CA PHE A 278 6.18 -6.32 4.01
C PHE A 278 6.52 -4.84 3.76
N PRO A 279 7.10 -4.49 2.60
CA PRO A 279 7.31 -3.10 2.21
C PRO A 279 6.01 -2.30 2.26
N LEU A 280 6.11 -1.05 2.73
CA LEU A 280 4.97 -0.14 2.80
C LEU A 280 4.97 0.83 1.63
N LEU A 281 3.81 0.96 0.99
CA LEU A 281 3.49 2.05 0.07
C LEU A 281 2.52 3.01 0.76
N VAL A 282 2.80 4.32 0.66
CA VAL A 282 1.88 5.33 1.17
C VAL A 282 1.75 6.47 0.17
N GLY A 283 0.50 6.78 -0.19
CA GLY A 283 0.17 7.99 -0.96
C GLY A 283 -0.48 9.05 -0.08
N THR A 284 0.20 10.15 0.22
CA THR A 284 -0.38 11.35 0.88
C THR A 284 -0.56 12.53 -0.06
N SER A 285 0.07 12.47 -1.24
CA SER A 285 0.23 13.60 -2.15
C SER A 285 -1.08 14.32 -2.45
N ARG A 286 -1.11 15.61 -2.11
CA ARG A 286 -2.21 16.57 -2.34
C ARG A 286 -3.56 16.17 -1.70
N LYS A 287 -3.61 15.16 -0.83
CA LYS A 287 -4.86 14.67 -0.20
C LYS A 287 -5.53 15.72 0.68
N SER A 288 -6.83 15.55 0.90
CA SER A 288 -7.70 16.50 1.63
C SER A 288 -7.24 16.80 3.04
N PHE A 289 -6.71 15.79 3.76
CA PHE A 289 -6.25 15.96 5.14
C PHE A 289 -5.14 17.02 5.26
N ILE A 290 -4.26 17.15 4.27
CA ILE A 290 -3.22 18.19 4.23
C ILE A 290 -3.88 19.57 4.18
N GLY A 291 -4.89 19.74 3.32
CA GLY A 291 -5.65 20.99 3.24
C GLY A 291 -6.41 21.32 4.52
N MET A 292 -6.92 20.31 5.22
CA MET A 292 -7.60 20.47 6.50
C MET A 292 -6.65 20.88 7.63
N ILE A 293 -5.40 20.39 7.61
CA ILE A 293 -4.36 20.78 8.58
C ILE A 293 -3.84 22.19 8.29
N THR A 294 -3.60 22.52 7.03
CA THR A 294 -2.87 23.74 6.62
C THR A 294 -3.75 24.90 6.18
N GLY A 295 -5.04 24.66 5.95
CA GLY A 295 -5.96 25.62 5.32
C GLY A 295 -5.77 25.78 3.80
N GLN A 296 -4.92 24.97 3.16
CA GLN A 296 -4.57 25.14 1.74
C GLN A 296 -5.53 24.41 0.77
N LYS A 297 -5.78 25.07 -0.37
CA LYS A 297 -6.43 24.46 -1.55
C LYS A 297 -5.51 23.42 -2.19
N VAL A 298 -6.08 22.52 -3.01
CA VAL A 298 -5.36 21.34 -3.54
C VAL A 298 -4.10 21.70 -4.36
N GLU A 299 -4.13 22.83 -5.05
CA GLU A 299 -3.03 23.35 -5.87
C GLU A 299 -1.82 23.73 -5.00
N ASN A 300 -2.07 24.18 -3.76
CA ASN A 300 -1.08 24.71 -2.82
C ASN A 300 -0.64 23.69 -1.75
N ARG A 301 -0.92 22.39 -1.94
CA ARG A 301 -0.59 21.33 -0.97
C ARG A 301 0.80 20.73 -1.15
N LEU A 302 1.64 21.27 -2.04
CA LEU A 302 2.98 20.73 -2.30
C LEU A 302 3.85 20.74 -1.03
N ALA A 303 3.95 21.88 -0.33
CA ALA A 303 4.76 21.98 0.89
C ALA A 303 4.29 21.01 1.98
N GLY A 304 2.97 20.88 2.17
CA GLY A 304 2.41 19.89 3.11
C GLY A 304 2.66 18.45 2.66
N THR A 305 2.66 18.19 1.35
CA THR A 305 3.01 16.87 0.78
C THR A 305 4.46 16.52 1.08
N ILE A 306 5.39 17.44 0.82
CA ILE A 306 6.82 17.25 1.13
C ILE A 306 7.02 16.96 2.62
N GLY A 307 6.34 17.72 3.50
CA GLY A 307 6.38 17.47 4.94
C GLY A 307 5.93 16.06 5.31
N THR A 308 4.86 15.55 4.68
CA THR A 308 4.43 14.16 4.89
C THR A 308 5.42 13.14 4.33
N SER A 309 6.06 13.41 3.18
CA SER A 309 7.03 12.51 2.57
C SER A 309 8.27 12.32 3.43
N ILE A 310 8.80 13.42 4.00
CA ILE A 310 9.93 13.36 4.95
C ILE A 310 9.54 12.56 6.19
N TYR A 311 8.37 12.85 6.76
CA TYR A 311 7.86 12.11 7.92
C TYR A 311 7.70 10.61 7.63
N LEU A 312 7.20 10.24 6.45
CA LEU A 312 7.04 8.83 6.07
C LEU A 312 8.40 8.14 5.82
N ALA A 313 9.38 8.85 5.27
CA ALA A 313 10.75 8.35 5.13
C ALA A 313 11.39 8.05 6.49
N GLU A 314 11.25 8.97 7.47
CA GLU A 314 11.68 8.75 8.86
C GLU A 314 11.03 7.53 9.51
N ASN A 315 9.81 7.22 9.10
CA ASN A 315 9.03 6.11 9.62
C ASN A 315 9.12 4.84 8.75
N ARG A 316 10.19 4.70 7.96
CA ARG A 316 10.57 3.49 7.19
C ARG A 316 9.52 3.06 6.15
N VAL A 317 8.80 4.01 5.55
CA VAL A 317 7.97 3.72 4.37
C VAL A 317 8.86 3.45 3.17
N SER A 318 8.59 2.37 2.45
CA SER A 318 9.44 1.89 1.35
C SER A 318 9.15 2.58 0.02
N ILE A 319 7.89 2.97 -0.22
CA ILE A 319 7.44 3.59 -1.47
C ILE A 319 6.52 4.77 -1.17
N LEU A 320 6.82 5.92 -1.77
CA LEU A 320 5.98 7.12 -1.69
C LEU A 320 5.29 7.35 -3.04
N ARG A 321 3.95 7.34 -3.03
CA ARG A 321 3.13 7.59 -4.23
C ARG A 321 2.76 9.07 -4.34
N VAL A 322 3.30 9.76 -5.34
CA VAL A 322 3.25 11.23 -5.44
C VAL A 322 2.96 11.76 -6.85
N HIS A 323 2.38 12.96 -6.92
CA HIS A 323 2.19 13.70 -8.18
C HIS A 323 3.44 14.50 -8.58
N ASP A 324 4.17 15.01 -7.59
CA ASP A 324 5.27 15.95 -7.76
C ASP A 324 6.61 15.22 -7.50
N VAL A 325 7.09 14.44 -8.47
CA VAL A 325 8.20 13.49 -8.25
C VAL A 325 9.50 14.22 -7.94
N LYS A 326 9.83 15.23 -8.76
CA LYS A 326 11.07 15.98 -8.63
C LYS A 326 11.20 16.63 -7.26
N GLU A 327 10.18 17.33 -6.80
CA GLU A 327 10.21 18.07 -5.54
C GLU A 327 10.29 17.13 -4.32
N ASN A 328 9.63 15.97 -4.38
CA ASN A 328 9.77 14.95 -3.35
C ASN A 328 11.17 14.32 -3.37
N ARG A 329 11.74 14.06 -4.56
CA ARG A 329 13.10 13.53 -4.70
C ARG A 329 14.15 14.47 -4.14
N ASP A 330 14.08 15.75 -4.49
CA ASP A 330 15.01 16.77 -4.02
C ASP A 330 14.95 16.92 -2.50
N ALA A 331 13.73 16.96 -1.94
CA ALA A 331 13.53 17.07 -0.50
C ALA A 331 14.06 15.84 0.26
N LEU A 332 13.74 14.63 -0.20
CA LEU A 332 14.19 13.38 0.45
C LEU A 332 15.69 13.19 0.35
N THR A 333 16.28 13.49 -0.81
CA THR A 333 17.73 13.41 -1.02
C THR A 333 18.46 14.35 -0.07
N THR A 334 18.00 15.61 0.01
CA THR A 334 18.60 16.60 0.92
C THR A 334 18.43 16.18 2.38
N TYR A 335 17.22 15.76 2.76
CA TYR A 335 16.92 15.33 4.13
C TYR A 335 17.82 14.15 4.55
N LEU A 336 17.93 13.11 3.72
CA LEU A 336 18.68 11.91 4.07
C LEU A 336 20.19 12.15 4.16
N VAL A 337 20.75 13.03 3.33
CA VAL A 337 22.16 13.46 3.46
C VAL A 337 22.41 14.21 4.78
N LEU A 338 21.44 14.96 5.27
CA LEU A 338 21.55 15.69 6.55
C LEU A 338 21.29 14.79 7.77
N ALA A 339 20.44 13.76 7.61
CA ALA A 339 20.06 12.84 8.68
C ALA A 339 21.01 11.64 8.85
N SER A 340 21.88 11.37 7.87
CA SER A 340 22.82 10.23 7.83
C SER A 340 24.09 10.42 8.66
#